data_AF-A0A1Y3Y1H9-F1
#
_entry.id   AF-A0A1Y3Y1H9-F1
#
_cell.length_a   1.000
_cell.length_b   1.000
_cell.length_c   1.000
_cell.angle_alpha   90.00
_cell.angle_beta   90.00
_cell.angle_gamma   90.00
#
_symmetry.space_group_name_H-M   'P 1'
#
loop_
_entity.id
_entity.type
_entity.pdbx_description
1 polymer ?
#
loop_
_entity_poly.entity_id
_entity_poly.type
_entity_poly.pdbx_seq_one_letter_code
_entity_poly.pdbx_strand_id
1 'polypeptide(L)'
;MICLLGAEYALDAARGQVFDGVKTCLERMRIVADIVLLTNLNVRSAYSEWNFHSLPPCTAVCIKRRELAYCVNELLSRGYDRQKVLVVGFGPQCLAAAEKNGVLFYPILPGQEAACWHSLEEEALPKLLHGTYAGSYQRRLMARHTAALAQAGGEAPGT
;
A
#
# COMPACT_ATOMS: atom_id res chain seq x y z
N MET A 1 -11.68 -3.14 0.47
CA MET A 1 -10.67 -3.06 -0.62
C MET A 1 -9.34 -2.64 -0.02
N ILE A 2 -8.26 -3.30 -0.41
CA ILE A 2 -6.89 -2.87 -0.11
C ILE A 2 -6.25 -2.44 -1.42
N CYS A 3 -5.83 -1.19 -1.52
CA CYS A 3 -5.22 -0.60 -2.70
C CYS A 3 -3.70 -0.47 -2.49
N LEU A 4 -2.94 -1.33 -3.16
CA LEU A 4 -1.48 -1.32 -3.16
C LEU A 4 -0.98 -0.34 -4.22
N LEU A 5 -0.27 0.71 -3.82
CA LEU A 5 0.10 1.82 -4.70
C LEU A 5 1.39 1.59 -5.49
N GLY A 6 1.55 0.41 -6.08
CA GLY A 6 2.71 0.05 -6.90
C GLY A 6 3.41 -1.20 -6.37
N ALA A 7 4.15 -1.87 -7.26
CA ALA A 7 4.86 -3.10 -6.93
C ALA A 7 6.16 -2.82 -6.16
N GLU A 8 6.69 -1.59 -6.25
CA GLU A 8 7.90 -1.15 -5.54
C GLU A 8 7.78 -1.27 -4.02
N TYR A 9 6.56 -1.31 -3.46
CA TYR A 9 6.36 -1.50 -2.02
C TYR A 9 6.39 -2.98 -1.60
N ALA A 10 6.30 -3.90 -2.56
CA ALA A 10 6.35 -5.34 -2.34
C ALA A 10 7.69 -5.94 -2.76
N LEU A 11 8.44 -5.25 -3.62
CA LEU A 11 9.65 -5.77 -4.27
C LEU A 11 10.89 -4.99 -3.84
N ASP A 12 11.89 -5.74 -3.36
CA ASP A 12 13.25 -5.27 -3.16
C ASP A 12 13.97 -5.26 -4.52
N ALA A 13 13.89 -4.13 -5.22
CA ALA A 13 14.47 -3.97 -6.55
C ALA A 13 16.00 -4.16 -6.55
N ALA A 14 16.69 -3.84 -5.45
CA ALA A 14 18.14 -3.99 -5.35
C ALA A 14 18.56 -5.46 -5.31
N ARG A 15 17.72 -6.31 -4.72
CA ARG A 15 17.97 -7.76 -4.61
C ARG A 15 17.18 -8.59 -5.63
N GLY A 16 16.30 -7.97 -6.41
CA GLY A 16 15.43 -8.65 -7.36
C GLY A 16 14.50 -9.67 -6.71
N GLN A 17 14.11 -9.44 -5.45
CA GLN A 17 13.30 -10.37 -4.66
C GLN A 17 12.12 -9.66 -4.00
N VAL A 18 11.19 -10.45 -3.49
CA VAL A 18 10.06 -9.93 -2.70
C VAL A 18 10.54 -9.65 -1.28
N PHE A 19 10.07 -8.56 -0.66
CA PHE A 19 10.30 -8.36 0.77
C PHE A 19 9.71 -9.51 1.59
N ASP A 20 10.36 -9.82 2.71
CA ASP A 20 9.86 -10.83 3.64
C ASP A 20 8.47 -10.43 4.18
N GLY A 21 7.62 -11.43 4.43
CA GLY A 21 6.23 -11.24 4.87
C GLY A 21 5.21 -10.89 3.77
N VAL A 22 5.62 -10.33 2.63
CA VAL A 22 4.69 -9.88 1.56
C VAL A 22 3.80 -11.02 1.06
N LYS A 23 4.38 -12.17 0.72
CA LYS A 23 3.63 -13.31 0.15
C LYS A 23 2.54 -13.78 1.10
N THR A 24 2.91 -14.03 2.36
CA THR A 24 1.99 -14.47 3.40
C THR A 24 0.90 -13.43 3.66
N CYS A 25 1.28 -12.15 3.78
CA CYS A 25 0.35 -11.06 3.99
C CYS A 25 -0.68 -10.95 2.85
N LEU A 26 -0.25 -11.04 1.59
CA LEU A 26 -1.13 -11.02 0.42
C LEU A 26 -2.07 -12.25 0.38
N GLU A 27 -1.58 -13.44 0.72
CA GLU A 27 -2.43 -14.64 0.83
C GLU A 27 -3.50 -14.49 1.93
N ARG A 28 -3.19 -13.80 3.03
CA ARG A 28 -4.19 -13.49 4.07
C ARG A 28 -5.19 -12.44 3.61
N MET A 29 -4.72 -11.36 3.00
CA MET A 29 -5.55 -10.26 2.55
C MET A 29 -6.61 -10.70 1.53
N ARG A 30 -6.24 -11.52 0.54
CA ARG A 30 -7.15 -11.92 -0.54
C ARG A 30 -8.33 -12.77 -0.07
N ILE A 31 -8.23 -13.39 1.11
CA ILE A 31 -9.32 -14.18 1.71
C ILE A 31 -10.42 -13.24 2.22
N VAL A 32 -10.06 -12.02 2.62
CA VAL A 32 -10.94 -11.11 3.36
C VAL A 32 -11.20 -9.77 2.66
N ALA A 33 -10.44 -9.45 1.60
CA ALA A 33 -10.55 -8.18 0.90
C ALA A 33 -10.16 -8.29 -0.57
N ASP A 34 -10.79 -7.46 -1.41
CA ASP A 34 -10.32 -7.21 -2.77
C ASP A 34 -8.98 -6.47 -2.75
N ILE A 35 -7.98 -7.05 -3.41
CA ILE A 35 -6.66 -6.45 -3.56
C ILE A 35 -6.59 -5.80 -4.94
N VAL A 36 -6.33 -4.49 -4.97
CA VAL A 36 -6.12 -3.73 -6.20
C VAL A 36 -4.69 -3.23 -6.26
N LEU A 37 -3.94 -3.68 -7.27
CA LEU A 37 -2.63 -3.11 -7.59
C LEU A 37 -2.81 -1.88 -8.48
N LEU A 38 -2.54 -0.69 -7.95
CA LEU A 38 -2.53 0.56 -8.70
C LEU A 38 -1.09 0.90 -9.10
N THR A 39 -0.76 0.76 -10.38
CA THR A 39 0.64 0.80 -10.86
C THR A 39 0.81 1.70 -12.09
N ASN A 40 2.04 2.17 -12.34
CA ASN A 40 2.39 2.88 -13.58
C ASN A 40 2.70 1.91 -14.73
N LEU A 41 2.91 0.63 -14.42
CA LEU A 41 3.17 -0.39 -15.44
C LEU A 41 1.91 -0.62 -16.26
N ASN A 42 2.09 -0.98 -17.54
CA ASN A 42 0.99 -1.53 -18.32
C ASN A 42 0.54 -2.87 -17.71
N VAL A 43 -0.70 -3.28 -17.99
CA VAL A 43 -1.31 -4.48 -17.40
C VAL A 43 -0.45 -5.74 -17.61
N ARG A 44 0.10 -5.94 -18.81
CA ARG A 44 0.92 -7.12 -19.12
C ARG A 44 2.21 -7.15 -18.31
N SER A 45 2.92 -6.02 -18.22
CA SER A 45 4.16 -5.90 -17.44
C SER A 45 3.89 -6.09 -15.95
N ALA A 46 2.81 -5.50 -15.43
CA ALA A 46 2.41 -5.67 -14.04
C ALA A 46 2.14 -7.14 -13.70
N TYR A 47 1.36 -7.85 -14.51
CA TYR A 47 1.13 -9.28 -14.31
C TYR A 47 2.40 -10.11 -14.46
N SER A 48 3.26 -9.78 -15.43
CA SER A 48 4.52 -10.50 -15.64
C SER A 48 5.43 -10.39 -14.43
N GLU A 49 5.60 -9.18 -13.88
CA GLU A 49 6.41 -8.93 -12.68
C GLU A 49 5.81 -9.65 -11.45
N TRP A 50 4.50 -9.51 -11.25
CA TRP A 50 3.80 -10.16 -10.14
C TRP A 50 3.93 -11.69 -10.16
N ASN A 51 3.76 -12.29 -11.34
CA ASN A 51 3.86 -13.73 -11.53
C ASN A 51 5.31 -14.23 -11.47
N PHE A 52 6.27 -13.47 -12.00
CA PHE A 52 7.69 -13.81 -11.93
C PHE A 52 8.15 -14.00 -10.48
N HIS A 53 7.62 -13.18 -9.58
CA HIS A 53 7.90 -13.27 -8.15
C HIS A 53 7.02 -14.27 -7.38
N SER A 54 6.12 -14.99 -8.07
CA SER A 54 5.12 -15.90 -7.49
C SER A 54 4.31 -15.22 -6.38
N LEU A 55 3.86 -13.98 -6.62
CA LEU A 55 2.98 -13.27 -5.70
C LEU A 55 1.51 -13.73 -5.89
N PRO A 56 0.72 -13.78 -4.81
CA PRO A 56 -0.69 -14.13 -4.90
C PRO A 56 -1.45 -13.16 -5.82
N PRO A 57 -2.39 -13.62 -6.66
CA PRO A 57 -3.05 -12.78 -7.64
C PRO A 57 -3.87 -11.66 -6.98
N CYS A 58 -3.80 -10.45 -7.54
CA CYS A 58 -4.68 -9.35 -7.17
C CYS A 58 -6.07 -9.52 -7.79
N THR A 59 -7.12 -9.01 -7.14
CA THR A 59 -8.48 -8.94 -7.71
C THR A 59 -8.48 -8.11 -9.00
N ALA A 60 -7.72 -7.02 -9.03
CA ALA A 60 -7.56 -6.19 -10.21
C ALA A 60 -6.18 -5.51 -10.26
N VAL A 61 -5.72 -5.25 -11.49
CA VAL A 61 -4.61 -4.34 -11.77
C VAL A 61 -5.18 -3.10 -12.44
N CYS A 62 -4.89 -1.94 -11.88
CA CYS A 62 -5.31 -0.64 -12.38
C CYS A 62 -4.09 0.18 -12.79
N ILE A 63 -4.11 0.76 -13.99
CA ILE A 63 -3.05 1.66 -14.45
C ILE A 63 -3.31 3.05 -13.90
N LYS A 64 -2.32 3.64 -13.23
CA LYS A 64 -2.33 5.03 -12.80
C LYS A 64 -2.24 5.95 -14.01
N ARG A 65 -3.37 6.53 -14.41
CA ARG A 65 -3.46 7.47 -15.56
C ARG A 65 -3.48 8.94 -15.13
N ARG A 66 -3.72 9.21 -13.85
CA ARG A 66 -3.91 10.53 -13.26
C ARG A 66 -3.29 10.56 -11.85
N GLU A 67 -3.51 11.64 -11.11
CA GLU A 67 -3.16 11.70 -9.70
C GLU A 67 -3.76 10.53 -8.91
N LEU A 68 -3.02 10.03 -7.91
CA LEU A 68 -3.45 8.89 -7.11
C LEU A 68 -4.79 9.11 -6.43
N ALA A 69 -5.04 10.32 -5.92
CA ALA A 69 -6.31 10.66 -5.29
C ALA A 69 -7.49 10.46 -6.25
N TYR A 70 -7.34 10.82 -7.53
CA TYR A 70 -8.35 10.62 -8.54
C TYR A 70 -8.55 9.13 -8.85
N CYS A 71 -7.47 8.38 -9.08
CA CYS A 71 -7.56 6.94 -9.36
C CYS A 71 -8.17 6.15 -8.20
N VAL A 72 -7.86 6.48 -6.95
CA VAL A 72 -8.50 5.88 -5.77
C VAL A 72 -9.99 6.24 -5.72
N ASN A 73 -10.36 7.48 -6.06
CA ASN A 73 -11.76 7.88 -6.12
C ASN A 73 -12.57 7.08 -7.15
N GLU A 74 -12.01 6.82 -8.33
CA GLU A 74 -12.64 5.98 -9.36
C GLU A 74 -12.80 4.52 -8.90
N LEU A 75 -11.90 4.00 -8.07
CA LEU A 75 -12.10 2.69 -7.46
C LEU A 75 -13.25 2.70 -6.45
N LEU A 76 -13.37 3.77 -5.65
CA LEU A 76 -14.43 3.93 -4.67
C LEU A 76 -15.83 4.04 -5.30
N SER A 77 -15.94 4.57 -6.52
CA SER A 77 -17.22 4.65 -7.24
C SER A 77 -17.83 3.29 -7.57
N ARG A 78 -17.10 2.19 -7.33
CA ARG A 78 -17.57 0.80 -7.44
C ARG A 78 -18.35 0.30 -6.22
N GLY A 79 -18.59 1.15 -5.22
CA GLY A 79 -19.44 0.85 -4.06
C GLY A 79 -18.69 0.38 -2.82
N TYR A 80 -17.38 0.61 -2.73
CA TYR A 80 -16.62 0.26 -1.53
C TYR A 80 -16.90 1.23 -0.37
N ASP A 81 -17.11 0.67 0.82
CA ASP A 81 -17.18 1.43 2.06
C ASP A 81 -15.82 2.04 2.38
N ARG A 82 -15.76 3.38 2.45
CA ARG A 82 -14.53 4.14 2.72
C ARG A 82 -13.86 3.76 4.03
N GLN A 83 -14.64 3.36 5.04
CA GLN A 83 -14.11 2.94 6.35
C GLN A 83 -13.48 1.55 6.31
N LYS A 84 -13.65 0.82 5.20
CA LYS A 84 -13.07 -0.51 4.94
C LYS A 84 -12.11 -0.50 3.75
N VAL A 85 -11.70 0.69 3.32
CA VAL A 85 -10.72 0.88 2.25
C VAL A 85 -9.39 1.29 2.87
N LEU A 86 -8.35 0.54 2.53
CA LEU A 86 -6.99 0.78 2.98
C LEU A 86 -6.08 1.08 1.79
N VAL A 87 -5.44 2.24 1.79
CA VAL A 87 -4.40 2.61 0.83
C VAL A 87 -3.03 2.26 1.44
N VAL A 88 -2.21 1.50 0.70
CA VAL A 88 -0.91 1.02 1.15
C VAL A 88 0.20 1.59 0.26
N GLY A 89 1.16 2.30 0.84
CA GLY A 89 2.30 2.89 0.12
C GLY A 89 3.13 3.85 0.98
N PHE A 90 4.05 4.61 0.40
CA PHE A 90 4.94 5.50 1.17
C PHE A 90 4.94 6.96 0.76
N GLY A 91 4.93 7.32 -0.53
CA GLY A 91 5.12 8.72 -0.91
C GLY A 91 4.08 9.68 -0.32
N PRO A 92 4.36 11.01 -0.20
CA PRO A 92 3.39 11.99 0.30
C PRO A 92 2.07 11.98 -0.48
N GLN A 93 2.13 11.68 -1.79
CA GLN A 93 0.98 11.50 -2.65
C GLN A 93 0.05 10.34 -2.22
N CYS A 94 0.59 9.33 -1.53
CA CYS A 94 -0.17 8.18 -1.05
C CYS A 94 -1.05 8.58 0.14
N LEU A 95 -0.45 9.27 1.12
CA LEU A 95 -1.19 9.80 2.27
C LEU A 95 -2.23 10.82 1.81
N ALA A 96 -1.84 11.77 0.95
CA ALA A 96 -2.77 12.77 0.41
C ALA A 96 -3.94 12.13 -0.37
N ALA A 97 -3.71 11.02 -1.08
CA ALA A 97 -4.77 10.28 -1.76
C ALA A 97 -5.75 9.64 -0.77
N ALA A 98 -5.26 9.10 0.34
CA ALA A 98 -6.12 8.54 1.38
C ALA A 98 -6.96 9.63 2.05
N GLU A 99 -6.33 10.74 2.45
CA GLU A 99 -6.99 11.88 3.11
C GLU A 99 -8.06 12.52 2.22
N LYS A 100 -7.73 12.84 0.97
CA LYS A 100 -8.68 13.44 0.00
C LYS A 100 -9.91 12.57 -0.24
N ASN A 101 -9.79 11.25 -0.09
CA ASN A 101 -10.87 10.31 -0.30
C ASN A 101 -11.57 9.86 0.99
N GLY A 102 -11.10 10.32 2.16
CA GLY A 102 -11.64 9.90 3.46
C GLY A 102 -11.51 8.40 3.71
N VAL A 103 -10.41 7.79 3.25
CA VAL A 103 -10.11 6.35 3.44
C VAL A 103 -8.90 6.16 4.36
N LEU A 104 -8.66 4.92 4.76
CA LEU A 104 -7.57 4.58 5.68
C LEU A 104 -6.23 4.50 4.95
N PHE A 105 -5.12 4.70 5.67
CA PHE A 105 -3.77 4.70 5.12
C PHE A 105 -2.81 3.84 5.95
N TYR A 106 -2.05 2.97 5.29
CA TYR A 106 -0.96 2.19 5.87
C TYR A 106 0.37 2.47 5.17
N PRO A 107 1.41 2.92 5.91
CA PRO A 107 2.71 3.21 5.31
C PRO A 107 3.58 1.96 5.18
N ILE A 108 4.26 1.82 4.04
CA ILE A 108 5.42 0.92 3.89
C ILE A 108 6.68 1.76 4.01
N LEU A 109 7.36 1.71 5.15
CA LEU A 109 8.47 2.61 5.46
C LEU A 109 9.78 2.12 4.80
N PRO A 110 10.54 2.97 4.09
CA PRO A 110 11.83 2.62 3.50
C PRO A 110 12.81 2.08 4.54
N GLY A 111 13.50 1.00 4.21
CA GLY A 111 14.42 0.30 5.11
C GLY A 111 13.74 -0.49 6.24
N GLN A 112 12.41 -0.50 6.29
CA GLN A 112 11.59 -1.26 7.25
C GLN A 112 10.45 -2.03 6.54
N GLU A 113 10.58 -2.29 5.25
CA GLU A 113 9.51 -2.83 4.39
C GLU A 113 9.01 -4.17 4.92
N ALA A 114 9.93 -5.11 5.19
CA ALA A 114 9.58 -6.42 5.76
C ALA A 114 8.82 -6.30 7.09
N ALA A 115 9.30 -5.43 8.00
CA ALA A 115 8.63 -5.19 9.28
C ALA A 115 7.24 -4.55 9.10
N CYS A 116 7.09 -3.69 8.09
CA CYS A 116 5.80 -3.11 7.73
C CYS A 116 4.85 -4.19 7.19
N TRP A 117 5.30 -5.12 6.37
CA TRP A 117 4.46 -6.22 5.86
C TRP A 117 4.03 -7.20 6.96
N HIS A 118 4.94 -7.55 7.87
CA HIS A 118 4.59 -8.36 9.05
C HIS A 118 3.56 -7.66 9.94
N SER A 119 3.78 -6.38 10.27
CA SER A 119 2.83 -5.60 11.08
C SER A 119 1.48 -5.38 10.37
N LEU A 120 1.48 -5.35 9.04
CA LEU A 120 0.26 -5.24 8.24
C LEU A 120 -0.57 -6.52 8.34
N GLU A 121 0.07 -7.69 8.27
CA GLU A 121 -0.60 -8.98 8.46
C GLU A 121 -1.09 -9.17 9.89
N GLU A 122 -0.21 -8.98 10.87
CA GLU A 122 -0.44 -9.40 12.27
C GLU A 122 -1.29 -8.41 13.06
N GLU A 123 -1.21 -7.12 12.74
CA GLU A 123 -1.88 -6.07 13.51
C GLU A 123 -2.87 -5.27 12.66
N ALA A 124 -2.42 -4.69 11.55
CA ALA A 124 -3.21 -3.70 10.83
C ALA A 124 -4.43 -4.33 10.13
N LEU A 125 -4.26 -5.50 9.50
CA LEU A 125 -5.36 -6.23 8.85
C LEU A 125 -6.44 -6.65 9.86
N PRO A 126 -6.13 -7.30 11.01
CA PRO A 126 -7.12 -7.55 12.05
C PRO A 126 -7.86 -6.28 12.54
N LYS A 127 -7.14 -5.17 12.74
CA LYS A 127 -7.78 -3.91 13.14
C LYS A 127 -8.70 -3.35 12.06
N LEU A 128 -8.35 -3.51 10.79
CA LEU A 128 -9.20 -3.12 9.66
C LEU A 128 -10.50 -3.93 9.66
N LEU A 129 -10.40 -5.26 9.80
CA LEU A 129 -11.56 -6.17 9.79
C LEU A 129 -12.51 -5.94 10.98
N HIS A 130 -11.96 -5.62 12.15
CA HIS A 130 -12.75 -5.34 13.36
C HIS A 130 -13.21 -3.89 13.47
N GLY A 131 -12.89 -3.02 12.50
CA GLY A 131 -13.29 -1.60 12.55
C GLY A 131 -12.55 -0.77 13.60
N THR A 132 -11.42 -1.26 14.13
CA THR A 132 -10.61 -0.58 15.16
C THR A 132 -9.32 0.03 14.59
N TYR A 133 -9.22 0.16 13.27
CA TYR A 133 -8.04 0.72 12.59
C TYR A 133 -7.95 2.25 12.74
N ALA A 134 -9.08 2.92 12.57
CA ALA A 134 -9.16 4.38 12.61
C ALA A 134 -8.84 4.93 14.01
N GLY A 135 -8.62 6.24 14.10
CA GLY A 135 -8.37 6.92 15.37
C GLY A 135 -6.90 6.89 15.80
N SER A 136 -6.61 6.39 17.01
CA SER A 136 -5.24 6.50 17.57
C SER A 136 -4.22 5.65 16.81
N TYR A 137 -4.61 4.49 16.28
CA TYR A 137 -3.73 3.59 15.56
C TYR A 137 -3.25 4.23 14.24
N GLN A 138 -4.18 4.60 13.36
CA GLN A 138 -3.83 5.28 12.11
C GLN A 138 -3.03 6.57 12.34
N ARG A 139 -3.38 7.39 13.35
CA ARG A 139 -2.61 8.61 13.65
C ARG A 139 -1.15 8.32 13.98
N ARG A 140 -0.85 7.23 14.71
CA ARG A 140 0.54 6.82 14.98
C ARG A 140 1.27 6.41 13.70
N LEU A 141 0.60 5.69 12.80
CA LEU A 141 1.19 5.29 11.51
C LEU A 141 1.47 6.52 10.62
N MET A 142 0.53 7.45 10.53
CA MET A 142 0.70 8.72 9.81
C MET A 142 1.85 9.57 10.39
N ALA A 143 2.02 9.59 11.71
CA ALA A 143 3.14 10.27 12.35
C ALA A 143 4.49 9.63 12.01
N ARG A 144 4.59 8.29 12.07
CA ARG A 144 5.80 7.54 11.65
C ARG A 144 6.15 7.81 10.19
N HIS A 145 5.14 7.79 9.33
CA HIS A 145 5.26 8.11 7.90
C HIS A 145 5.80 9.52 7.67
N THR A 146 5.20 10.52 8.33
CA THR A 146 5.64 11.93 8.22
C THR A 146 7.09 12.10 8.68
N ALA A 147 7.45 11.48 9.80
CA ALA A 147 8.82 11.51 10.31
C ALA A 147 9.83 10.83 9.36
N ALA A 148 9.44 9.72 8.72
CA ALA A 148 10.27 9.04 7.73
C ALA A 148 10.45 9.87 6.45
N LEU A 149 9.41 10.55 5.97
CA LEU A 149 9.51 11.47 4.83
C LEU A 149 10.46 12.64 5.11
N ALA A 150 10.42 13.20 6.31
CA ALA A 150 11.32 14.30 6.69
C ALA A 150 12.80 13.86 6.70
N GLN A 151 13.08 12.63 7.16
CA GLN A 151 14.43 12.07 7.14
C GLN A 151 14.92 11.80 5.71
N ALA A 152 14.07 11.22 4.85
CA ALA A 152 14.40 10.96 3.46
C ALA A 152 14.59 12.24 2.62
N GLY A 153 13.90 13.33 2.98
CA GLY A 153 14.09 14.65 2.36
C GLY A 153 15.23 15.48 2.94
N GLY A 154 15.77 15.10 4.11
CA GLY A 154 16.88 15.76 4.80
C GLY A 154 18.27 15.29 4.31
N GLU A 155 18.35 14.16 3.61
CA GLU A 155 19.55 13.73 2.86
C GLU A 155 19.64 14.44 1.50
N ALA A 156 19.73 15.77 1.50
CA ALA A 156 20.33 16.46 0.35
C ALA A 156 21.86 16.29 0.45
N PRO A 157 22.57 15.86 -0.62
CA PRO A 157 24.00 15.65 -0.53
C PRO A 157 24.69 16.97 -0.23
N GLY A 158 25.34 17.04 0.93
CA GLY A 158 26.36 18.04 1.18
C GLY A 158 27.53 17.78 0.23
N THR A 159 27.67 18.65 -0.77
CA THR A 159 28.92 18.99 -1.43
C THR A 159 28.95 20.48 -1.67
#